data_AF-A0A8T3SUY2-F1
#
_entry.id   AF-A0A8T3SUY2-F1
#
_cell.length_a   1.000
_cell.length_b   1.000
_cell.length_c   1.000
_cell.angle_alpha   90.00
_cell.angle_beta   90.00
_cell.angle_gamma   90.00
#
_symmetry.space_group_name_H-M   'P 1'
#
loop_
_entity.id
_entity.type
_entity.pdbx_description
1 polymer ?
#
loop_
_entity_poly.entity_id
_entity_poly.type
_entity_poly.pdbx_seq_one_letter_code
_entity_poly.pdbx_strand_id
1 'polypeptide(L)'
;LEEIRPYPVEARAEVAQTVARLKGDVTRPLDMKGLDLNLSTKGPNPSRLEKLAGLPLPDLPPYEIKGELFRDEGAWRVQGFKGTVGDSDLAGDIEVQTLRDPRPLIVADLVSRRLDLDDLGGLIGAAPDTGKGEAESGKQEVEANIESKSKTVLPRDPIDLSALSAIDADVTFNGKRVETGLPIDDLRIQAKLDDGRLALLPLDFGVGGGTVKSRLRLDGSARPVEAAMKTEISRVNLKELLHGSGFAQKSVGNIGGRADLRAAGDSIADLMATLDGQLSLIMSGGQFDSLLVELGGLDAAQAIGDLLGDVEAVPIRCAFTDLQARDGQVNFESFTIDTVDTLFSGDGDIDLDEERIKFVVAPHPKDFSLFSFRTPLHMAGRFSDLAFYGEYAELAGQAAAAGALGLVATPFAAIIPFIDSGDGENSACKGLLDDAKNELRAAESERRRNKEEPPPAVSFIRGDASR
;
A
#
# COMPACT_ATOMS: atom_id res chain seq x y z
N LEU A 1 11.46 35.01 -51.66
CA LEU A 1 11.35 33.88 -50.71
C LEU A 1 12.64 33.11 -50.86
N GLU A 2 13.59 33.32 -49.95
CA GLU A 2 14.81 32.50 -49.90
C GLU A 2 14.39 31.08 -49.50
N GLU A 3 14.65 30.10 -50.37
CA GLU A 3 14.49 28.68 -50.01
C GLU A 3 15.50 28.36 -48.90
N ILE A 4 15.03 28.27 -47.66
CA ILE A 4 15.86 27.77 -46.57
C ILE A 4 16.08 26.28 -46.82
N ARG A 5 17.25 25.92 -47.38
CA ARG A 5 17.63 24.52 -47.58
C ARG A 5 18.09 23.93 -46.24
N PRO A 6 17.51 22.80 -45.79
CA PRO A 6 17.97 22.12 -44.59
C PRO A 6 19.43 21.68 -44.70
N TYR A 7 20.16 21.72 -43.58
CA TYR A 7 21.53 21.25 -43.48
C TYR A 7 21.56 19.80 -42.97
N PRO A 8 22.12 18.84 -43.72
CA PRO A 8 22.27 17.48 -43.22
C PRO A 8 23.32 17.46 -42.11
N VAL A 9 23.00 16.80 -41.00
CA VAL A 9 23.84 16.66 -39.82
C VAL A 9 23.98 15.18 -39.47
N GLU A 10 25.22 14.74 -39.26
CA GLU A 10 25.55 13.49 -38.59
C GLU A 10 26.53 13.81 -37.46
N ALA A 11 26.13 13.53 -36.23
CA ALA A 11 26.90 13.85 -35.04
C ALA A 11 26.92 12.68 -34.06
N ARG A 12 28.07 12.52 -33.39
CA ARG A 12 28.23 11.63 -32.25
C ARG A 12 28.80 12.44 -31.09
N ALA A 13 28.14 12.39 -29.96
CA ALA A 13 28.56 13.04 -28.73
C ALA A 13 28.68 12.01 -27.61
N GLU A 14 29.62 12.25 -26.71
CA GLU A 14 29.78 11.48 -25.48
C GLU A 14 29.92 12.46 -24.31
N VAL A 15 28.98 12.40 -23.37
CA VAL A 15 28.94 13.29 -22.20
C VAL A 15 28.49 12.48 -21.00
N ALA A 16 29.23 12.55 -19.89
CA ALA A 16 28.92 11.83 -18.65
C ALA A 16 28.64 10.32 -18.87
N GLN A 17 29.44 9.67 -19.74
CA GLN A 17 29.30 8.27 -20.17
C GLN A 17 28.00 7.95 -20.94
N THR A 18 27.20 8.95 -21.27
CA THR A 18 26.10 8.84 -22.22
C THR A 18 26.64 9.06 -23.64
N VAL A 19 26.37 8.12 -24.53
CA VAL A 19 26.70 8.23 -25.96
C VAL A 19 25.43 8.54 -26.74
N ALA A 20 25.40 9.69 -27.40
CA ALA A 20 24.32 10.10 -28.30
C ALA A 20 24.81 10.08 -29.76
N ARG A 21 23.98 9.55 -30.65
CA ARG A 21 24.12 9.63 -32.10
C ARG A 21 22.92 10.35 -32.67
N LEU A 22 23.18 11.35 -33.52
CA LEU A 22 22.18 12.21 -34.13
C LEU A 22 22.37 12.17 -35.65
N LYS A 23 21.29 11.96 -36.39
CA LYS A 23 21.32 11.98 -37.85
C LYS A 23 20.03 12.53 -38.45
N GLY A 24 20.12 13.57 -39.26
CA GLY A 24 18.96 14.16 -39.93
C GLY A 24 19.28 15.54 -40.47
N ASP A 25 18.31 16.44 -40.41
CA ASP A 25 18.40 17.77 -41.00
C ASP A 25 18.15 18.88 -39.98
N VAL A 26 18.80 20.02 -40.18
CA VAL A 26 18.62 21.21 -39.34
C VAL A 26 18.40 22.43 -40.23
N THR A 27 17.28 23.12 -40.00
CA THR A 27 16.88 24.29 -40.81
C THR A 27 17.74 25.52 -40.50
N ARG A 28 17.99 25.79 -39.21
CA ARG A 28 18.84 26.91 -38.74
C ARG A 28 19.79 26.42 -37.64
N PRO A 29 20.99 25.91 -38.02
CA PRO A 29 21.92 25.28 -37.08
C PRO A 29 22.43 26.22 -35.98
N LEU A 30 22.73 27.49 -36.32
CA LEU A 30 23.25 28.48 -35.37
C LEU A 30 22.21 28.87 -34.30
N ASP A 31 20.92 28.84 -34.66
CA ASP A 31 19.81 29.14 -33.75
C ASP A 31 19.27 27.87 -33.05
N MET A 32 19.76 26.68 -33.43
CA MET A 32 19.18 25.38 -33.08
C MET A 32 17.66 25.31 -33.34
N LYS A 33 17.20 25.80 -34.50
CA LYS A 33 15.78 25.78 -34.87
C LYS A 33 15.51 24.86 -36.05
N GLY A 34 14.35 24.19 -36.01
CA GLY A 34 13.92 23.25 -37.05
C GLY A 34 14.84 22.04 -37.10
N LEU A 35 15.08 21.43 -35.93
CA LEU A 35 15.75 20.14 -35.81
C LEU A 35 14.75 19.05 -36.18
N ASP A 36 15.18 18.16 -37.06
CA ASP A 36 14.50 16.92 -37.43
C ASP A 36 15.57 15.83 -37.49
N LEU A 37 15.82 15.18 -36.35
CA LEU A 37 16.98 14.32 -36.15
C LEU A 37 16.57 12.96 -35.61
N ASN A 38 17.06 11.87 -36.22
CA ASN A 38 17.05 10.57 -35.57
C ASN A 38 18.05 10.58 -34.41
N LEU A 39 17.56 10.32 -33.20
CA LEU A 39 18.34 10.21 -31.98
C LEU A 39 18.50 8.73 -31.60
N SER A 40 19.71 8.33 -31.26
CA SER A 40 20.00 7.12 -30.50
C SER A 40 20.91 7.48 -29.34
N THR A 41 20.44 7.30 -28.11
CA THR A 41 21.25 7.58 -26.92
C THR A 41 21.25 6.38 -26.00
N LYS A 42 22.39 6.15 -25.33
CA LYS A 42 22.52 5.17 -24.27
C LYS A 42 23.45 5.68 -23.19
N GLY A 43 23.15 5.37 -21.94
CA GLY A 43 23.96 5.79 -20.81
C GLY A 43 23.72 4.90 -19.59
N PRO A 44 24.63 4.95 -18.62
CA PRO A 44 24.51 4.13 -17.41
C PRO A 44 23.45 4.63 -16.45
N ASN A 45 23.05 5.91 -16.53
CA ASN A 45 22.09 6.53 -15.61
C ASN A 45 21.69 7.94 -16.12
N PRO A 46 20.39 8.29 -16.20
CA PRO A 46 19.93 9.62 -16.61
C PRO A 46 20.34 10.77 -15.69
N SER A 47 20.38 10.58 -14.37
CA SER A 47 20.77 11.62 -13.39
C SER A 47 22.14 12.25 -13.67
N ARG A 48 23.04 11.52 -14.33
CA ARG A 48 24.35 12.03 -14.74
C ARG A 48 24.28 13.19 -15.74
N LEU A 49 23.14 13.38 -16.39
CA LEU A 49 22.89 14.44 -17.36
C LEU A 49 22.24 15.68 -16.73
N GLU A 50 21.89 15.68 -15.44
CA GLU A 50 21.18 16.81 -14.79
C GLU A 50 21.84 18.16 -15.03
N LYS A 51 23.16 18.24 -14.83
CA LYS A 51 23.93 19.48 -15.03
C LYS A 51 23.94 19.94 -16.48
N LEU A 52 23.82 19.02 -17.43
CA LEU A 52 23.77 19.32 -18.86
C LEU A 52 22.36 19.73 -19.29
N ALA A 53 21.36 18.99 -18.81
CA ALA A 53 19.95 19.22 -19.13
C ALA A 53 19.39 20.47 -18.44
N GLY A 54 19.97 20.86 -17.30
CA GLY A 54 19.49 21.98 -16.49
C GLY A 54 18.17 21.68 -15.78
N LEU A 55 17.83 20.41 -15.59
CA LEU A 55 16.62 19.92 -14.93
C LEU A 55 16.96 18.66 -14.10
N PRO A 56 16.25 18.41 -12.98
CA PRO A 56 16.41 17.19 -12.20
C PRO A 56 16.04 15.98 -13.05
N LEU A 57 16.87 14.93 -13.01
CA LEU A 57 16.66 13.70 -13.75
C LEU A 57 16.73 12.53 -12.78
N PRO A 58 15.81 11.57 -12.88
CA PRO A 58 15.72 10.51 -11.90
C PRO A 58 16.95 9.61 -11.93
N ASP A 59 17.26 9.05 -10.76
CA ASP A 59 18.26 8.01 -10.61
C ASP A 59 17.67 6.69 -11.13
N LEU A 60 17.94 6.36 -12.39
CA LEU A 60 17.42 5.15 -13.04
C LEU A 60 18.57 4.24 -13.50
N PRO A 61 18.31 2.94 -13.67
CA PRO A 61 19.25 2.00 -14.27
C PRO A 61 19.73 2.40 -15.68
N PRO A 62 20.69 1.67 -16.25
CA PRO A 62 21.17 1.90 -17.61
C PRO A 62 20.03 1.97 -18.62
N TYR A 63 20.11 2.93 -19.53
CA TYR A 63 19.07 3.18 -20.51
C TYR A 63 19.63 3.17 -21.93
N GLU A 64 18.81 2.75 -22.89
CA GLU A 64 19.05 2.92 -24.32
C GLU A 64 17.73 3.31 -24.99
N ILE A 65 17.67 4.48 -25.63
CA ILE A 65 16.47 4.94 -26.34
C ILE A 65 16.81 5.37 -27.77
N LYS A 66 15.86 5.16 -28.67
CA LYS A 66 15.91 5.58 -30.08
C LYS A 66 14.60 6.23 -30.46
N GLY A 67 14.63 7.39 -31.11
CA GLY A 67 13.44 8.12 -31.50
C GLY A 67 13.75 9.32 -32.39
N GLU A 68 12.74 10.12 -32.69
CA GLU A 68 12.88 11.33 -33.51
C GLU A 68 12.93 12.56 -32.61
N LEU A 69 14.02 13.31 -32.68
CA LEU A 69 14.29 14.52 -31.91
C LEU A 69 13.93 15.74 -32.74
N PHE A 70 12.95 16.49 -32.25
CA PHE A 70 12.53 17.77 -32.77
C PHE A 70 12.83 18.89 -31.79
N ARG A 71 13.05 20.09 -32.33
CA ARG A 71 13.09 21.30 -31.53
C ARG A 71 12.42 22.44 -32.28
N ASP A 72 11.37 22.96 -31.68
CA ASP A 72 10.63 24.11 -32.20
C ASP A 72 10.15 25.00 -31.06
N GLU A 73 10.19 26.31 -31.29
CA GLU A 73 9.76 27.35 -30.33
C GLU A 73 10.31 27.21 -28.89
N GLY A 74 11.44 26.52 -28.72
CA GLY A 74 12.08 26.30 -27.41
C GLY A 74 11.61 25.04 -26.67
N ALA A 75 10.68 24.26 -27.25
CA ALA A 75 10.32 22.93 -26.76
C ALA A 75 11.19 21.86 -27.44
N TRP A 76 11.72 20.95 -26.64
CA TRP A 76 12.35 19.72 -27.11
C TRP A 76 11.31 18.62 -27.17
N ARG A 77 11.20 17.92 -28.29
CA ARG A 77 10.28 16.80 -28.45
C ARG A 77 11.04 15.57 -28.89
N VAL A 78 10.85 14.46 -28.20
CA VAL A 78 11.29 13.13 -28.65
C VAL A 78 10.02 12.34 -28.96
N GLN A 79 9.80 12.05 -30.24
CA GLN A 79 8.59 11.35 -30.69
C GLN A 79 8.84 9.89 -31.03
N GLY A 80 7.83 9.06 -30.75
CA GLY A 80 7.80 7.65 -31.10
C GLY A 80 9.00 6.86 -30.61
N PHE A 81 9.60 7.25 -29.48
CA PHE A 81 10.83 6.63 -29.02
C PHE A 81 10.55 5.20 -28.57
N LYS A 82 11.57 4.34 -28.69
CA LYS A 82 11.59 2.97 -28.20
C LYS A 82 12.94 2.67 -27.60
N GLY A 83 12.94 1.89 -26.53
CA GLY A 83 14.14 1.60 -25.79
C GLY A 83 13.93 0.73 -24.57
N THR A 84 14.92 0.77 -23.70
CA THR A 84 14.93 0.11 -22.41
C THR A 84 15.45 1.04 -21.32
N VAL A 85 15.00 0.80 -20.11
CA VAL A 85 15.56 1.34 -18.86
C VAL A 85 15.67 0.13 -17.95
N GLY A 86 16.89 -0.27 -17.60
CA GLY A 86 17.13 -1.55 -16.92
C GLY A 86 16.59 -2.72 -17.73
N ASP A 87 15.76 -3.54 -17.09
CA ASP A 87 15.12 -4.72 -17.67
C ASP A 87 13.73 -4.44 -18.28
N SER A 88 13.25 -3.19 -18.13
CA SER A 88 11.98 -2.71 -18.66
C SER A 88 12.08 -2.22 -20.10
N ASP A 89 11.08 -2.56 -20.93
CA ASP A 89 10.90 -1.87 -22.21
C ASP A 89 10.14 -0.56 -22.02
N LEU A 90 10.54 0.48 -22.76
CA LEU A 90 9.90 1.80 -22.69
C LEU A 90 9.74 2.38 -24.08
N ALA A 91 8.57 2.95 -24.34
CA ALA A 91 8.26 3.66 -25.57
C ALA A 91 7.31 4.82 -25.31
N GLY A 92 7.25 5.77 -26.23
CA GLY A 92 6.30 6.87 -26.12
C GLY A 92 6.77 8.17 -26.76
N ASP A 93 6.24 9.27 -26.22
CA ASP A 93 6.54 10.63 -26.63
C ASP A 93 6.89 11.48 -25.39
N ILE A 94 7.88 12.34 -25.52
CA ILE A 94 8.31 13.27 -24.45
C ILE A 94 8.43 14.67 -25.04
N GLU A 95 7.86 15.66 -24.36
CA GLU A 95 8.05 17.07 -24.61
C GLU A 95 8.61 17.76 -23.36
N VAL A 96 9.65 18.56 -23.55
CA VAL A 96 10.27 19.36 -22.49
C VAL A 96 10.28 20.83 -22.91
N GLN A 97 9.48 21.64 -22.23
CA GLN A 97 9.39 23.08 -22.44
C GLN A 97 10.34 23.82 -21.49
N THR A 98 11.59 24.01 -21.93
CA THR A 98 12.65 24.57 -21.08
C THR A 98 12.58 26.09 -20.92
N LEU A 99 11.81 26.80 -21.76
CA LEU A 99 11.70 28.27 -21.73
C LEU A 99 10.60 28.79 -20.78
N ARG A 100 9.90 27.89 -20.09
CA ARG A 100 8.85 28.27 -19.14
C ARG A 100 9.47 28.73 -17.81
N ASP A 101 8.98 29.85 -17.30
CA ASP A 101 9.40 30.51 -16.05
C ASP A 101 8.22 30.49 -15.06
N PRO A 102 8.42 30.18 -13.76
CA PRO A 102 9.69 29.89 -13.09
C PRO A 102 10.20 28.46 -13.27
N ARG A 103 9.39 27.54 -13.84
CA ARG A 103 9.69 26.11 -13.93
C ARG A 103 9.47 25.56 -15.33
N PRO A 104 10.37 24.70 -15.83
CA PRO A 104 10.13 23.97 -17.06
C PRO A 104 8.95 23.01 -16.90
N LEU A 105 8.28 22.72 -18.02
CA LEU A 105 7.19 21.74 -18.07
C LEU A 105 7.65 20.48 -18.82
N ILE A 106 7.44 19.32 -18.22
CA ILE A 106 7.61 18.02 -18.87
C ILE A 106 6.23 17.43 -19.18
N VAL A 107 5.99 17.08 -20.44
CA VAL A 107 4.78 16.35 -20.86
C VAL A 107 5.22 15.03 -21.46
N ALA A 108 4.64 13.91 -21.02
CA ALA A 108 5.00 12.61 -21.58
C ALA A 108 3.82 11.64 -21.64
N ASP A 109 3.77 10.84 -22.69
CA ASP A 109 2.90 9.66 -22.79
C ASP A 109 3.80 8.45 -23.00
N LEU A 110 3.84 7.58 -21.99
CA LEU A 110 4.80 6.51 -21.83
C LEU A 110 4.06 5.17 -21.75
N VAL A 111 4.61 4.16 -22.42
CA VAL A 111 4.12 2.79 -22.35
C VAL A 111 5.27 1.81 -22.16
N SER A 112 5.04 0.85 -21.29
CA SER A 112 5.87 -0.33 -21.09
C SER A 112 5.02 -1.58 -21.29
N ARG A 113 5.50 -2.54 -22.09
CA ARG A 113 4.81 -3.82 -22.27
C ARG A 113 5.25 -4.83 -21.21
N ARG A 114 6.50 -4.74 -20.78
CA ARG A 114 7.16 -5.46 -19.70
C ARG A 114 7.88 -4.41 -18.87
N LEU A 115 7.29 -4.10 -17.72
CA LEU A 115 7.83 -3.22 -16.70
C LEU A 115 8.39 -4.09 -15.59
N ASP A 116 9.67 -3.98 -15.32
CA ASP A 116 10.22 -4.38 -14.02
C ASP A 116 10.01 -3.21 -13.04
N LEU A 117 9.27 -3.42 -11.96
CA LEU A 117 8.90 -2.33 -11.06
C LEU A 117 10.12 -1.78 -10.30
N ASP A 118 11.15 -2.61 -10.11
CA ASP A 118 12.35 -2.24 -9.37
C ASP A 118 13.22 -1.23 -10.15
N ASP A 119 13.10 -1.21 -11.48
CA ASP A 119 13.72 -0.19 -12.35
C ASP A 119 13.18 1.23 -12.08
N LEU A 120 12.00 1.35 -11.47
CA LEU A 120 11.39 2.62 -11.09
C LEU A 120 11.73 3.04 -9.64
N GLY A 121 12.51 2.24 -8.90
CA GLY A 121 12.81 2.49 -7.49
C GLY A 121 13.34 3.90 -7.21
N GLY A 122 14.23 4.41 -8.07
CA GLY A 122 14.79 5.75 -7.92
C GLY A 122 13.82 6.89 -8.18
N LEU A 123 12.60 6.64 -8.70
CA LEU A 123 11.53 7.64 -8.76
C LEU A 123 10.88 7.92 -7.40
N ILE A 124 10.94 6.95 -6.49
CA ILE A 124 10.37 7.05 -5.14
C ILE A 124 11.44 7.18 -4.06
N GLY A 125 12.70 7.41 -4.46
CA GLY A 125 13.84 7.55 -3.55
C GLY A 125 14.41 6.22 -3.04
N ALA A 126 13.93 5.08 -3.55
CA ALA A 126 14.56 3.79 -3.29
C ALA A 126 15.76 3.61 -4.21
N ALA A 127 16.85 3.00 -3.74
CA ALA A 127 17.92 2.60 -4.63
C ALA A 127 17.38 1.55 -5.64
N PRO A 128 17.56 1.71 -6.95
CA PRO A 128 17.21 0.67 -7.92
C PRO A 128 17.99 -0.61 -7.57
N ASP A 129 17.29 -1.75 -7.46
CA ASP A 129 17.94 -3.06 -7.30
C ASP A 129 18.46 -3.50 -8.66
N THR A 130 19.77 -3.36 -8.89
CA THR A 130 20.39 -3.85 -10.12
C THR A 130 20.77 -5.31 -9.90
N GLY A 131 20.19 -6.21 -10.71
CA GLY A 131 20.40 -7.65 -10.59
C GLY A 131 21.87 -8.10 -10.48
N LYS A 132 22.08 -9.28 -9.89
CA LYS A 132 23.39 -9.89 -9.61
C LYS A 132 24.33 -9.84 -10.82
N GLY A 133 25.31 -8.93 -10.78
CA GLY A 133 26.38 -8.82 -11.78
C GLY A 133 26.58 -7.42 -12.35
N GLU A 134 25.72 -6.45 -12.02
CA GLU A 134 25.94 -5.04 -12.31
C GLU A 134 26.48 -4.32 -11.07
N ALA A 135 27.34 -3.32 -11.29
CA ALA A 135 28.15 -2.75 -10.22
C ALA A 135 27.26 -1.97 -9.22
N GLU A 136 26.94 -2.63 -8.11
CA GLU A 136 26.47 -2.01 -6.88
C GLU A 136 27.37 -0.81 -6.55
N SER A 137 26.77 0.37 -6.46
CA SER A 137 27.42 1.53 -5.87
C SER A 137 27.69 1.22 -4.39
N GLY A 138 28.90 1.49 -3.91
CA GLY A 138 29.30 1.19 -2.51
C GLY A 138 28.49 1.91 -1.41
N LYS A 139 27.43 2.66 -1.74
CA LYS A 139 26.42 3.16 -0.79
C LYS A 139 25.37 2.09 -0.45
N GLN A 140 25.03 1.21 -1.40
CA GLN A 140 23.99 0.17 -1.28
C GLN A 140 24.34 -0.91 -0.25
N GLU A 141 25.59 -1.38 -0.19
CA GLU A 141 26.04 -2.35 0.83
C GLU A 141 26.03 -1.79 2.26
N VAL A 142 26.09 -0.46 2.39
CA VAL A 142 26.13 0.23 3.69
C VAL A 142 24.72 0.49 4.20
N GLU A 143 23.80 0.92 3.34
CA GLU A 143 22.38 1.16 3.70
C GLU A 143 21.66 -0.15 4.06
N ALA A 144 21.81 -1.22 3.29
CA ALA A 144 21.23 -2.54 3.60
C ALA A 144 21.76 -3.13 4.93
N ASN A 145 23.00 -2.85 5.31
CA ASN A 145 23.60 -3.25 6.59
C ASN A 145 23.16 -2.40 7.79
N ILE A 146 22.69 -1.17 7.55
CA ILE A 146 22.18 -0.27 8.58
C ILE A 146 20.70 -0.59 8.87
N GLU A 147 19.89 -0.82 7.83
CA GLU A 147 18.48 -1.23 7.97
C GLU A 147 18.33 -2.55 8.74
N SER A 148 19.18 -3.54 8.45
CA SER A 148 19.16 -4.84 9.14
C SER A 148 19.55 -4.79 10.63
N LYS A 149 19.96 -3.62 11.16
CA LYS A 149 20.27 -3.39 12.59
C LYS A 149 19.31 -2.40 13.28
N SER A 150 18.38 -1.81 12.53
CA SER A 150 17.41 -0.87 13.08
C SER A 150 16.39 -1.57 13.98
N LYS A 151 15.99 -0.93 15.07
CA LYS A 151 14.88 -1.40 15.94
C LYS A 151 13.50 -0.99 15.42
N THR A 152 13.47 -0.10 14.44
CA THR A 152 12.29 0.45 13.77
C THR A 152 12.28 -0.01 12.32
N VAL A 153 11.11 -0.39 11.82
CA VAL A 153 10.88 -0.83 10.44
C VAL A 153 10.44 0.31 9.53
N LEU A 154 9.94 1.43 10.08
CA LEU A 154 9.58 2.60 9.29
C LEU A 154 10.81 3.48 9.03
N PRO A 155 11.13 3.79 7.75
CA PRO A 155 12.24 4.69 7.42
C PRO A 155 12.03 6.09 7.99
N ARG A 156 13.07 6.61 8.67
CA ARG A 156 13.11 7.97 9.23
C ARG A 156 13.93 8.94 8.40
N ASP A 157 14.53 8.48 7.30
CA ASP A 157 15.27 9.34 6.39
C ASP A 157 14.30 10.30 5.69
N PRO A 158 14.68 11.58 5.51
CA PRO A 158 13.83 12.55 4.84
C PRO A 158 13.53 12.14 3.40
N ILE A 159 12.27 12.29 2.98
CA ILE A 159 11.85 12.06 1.61
C ILE A 159 12.42 13.19 0.75
N ASP A 160 13.22 12.86 -0.27
CA ASP A 160 13.75 13.85 -1.21
C ASP A 160 12.65 14.32 -2.17
N LEU A 161 12.11 15.52 -1.89
CA LEU A 161 11.11 16.17 -2.72
C LEU A 161 11.68 17.34 -3.53
N SER A 162 13.00 17.45 -3.64
CA SER A 162 13.65 18.55 -4.37
C SER A 162 13.15 18.67 -5.80
N ALA A 163 12.96 17.54 -6.48
CA ALA A 163 12.41 17.46 -7.83
C ALA A 163 11.00 18.08 -7.95
N LEU A 164 10.13 17.93 -6.93
CA LEU A 164 8.76 18.45 -6.98
C LEU A 164 8.71 19.98 -7.10
N SER A 165 9.68 20.66 -6.51
CA SER A 165 9.74 22.13 -6.53
C SER A 165 10.50 22.71 -7.73
N ALA A 166 11.24 21.88 -8.45
CA ALA A 166 12.15 22.30 -9.52
C ALA A 166 11.50 22.28 -10.91
N ILE A 167 10.47 21.44 -11.12
CA ILE A 167 9.81 21.26 -12.42
C ILE A 167 8.28 21.17 -12.23
N ASP A 168 7.55 21.42 -13.31
CA ASP A 168 6.16 20.99 -13.44
C ASP A 168 6.09 19.82 -14.44
N ALA A 169 5.10 18.93 -14.30
CA ALA A 169 4.97 17.75 -15.14
C ALA A 169 3.51 17.33 -15.40
N ASP A 170 3.26 16.74 -16.57
CA ASP A 170 2.03 16.02 -16.92
C ASP A 170 2.42 14.73 -17.66
N VAL A 171 2.51 13.63 -16.91
CA VAL A 171 3.04 12.36 -17.39
C VAL A 171 1.95 11.30 -17.28
N THR A 172 1.62 10.69 -18.41
CA THR A 172 0.82 9.47 -18.46
C THR A 172 1.74 8.27 -18.66
N PHE A 173 1.59 7.25 -17.83
CA PHE A 173 2.37 6.02 -17.91
C PHE A 173 1.46 4.79 -17.86
N ASN A 174 1.68 3.85 -18.79
CA ASN A 174 0.94 2.61 -18.90
C ASN A 174 1.89 1.40 -18.89
N GLY A 175 1.88 0.60 -17.84
CA GLY A 175 2.63 -0.66 -17.74
C GLY A 175 1.69 -1.85 -17.88
N LYS A 176 1.86 -2.69 -18.91
CA LYS A 176 0.94 -3.81 -19.15
C LYS A 176 1.23 -5.03 -18.28
N ARG A 177 2.42 -5.59 -18.42
CA ARG A 177 2.93 -6.67 -17.58
C ARG A 177 3.91 -6.07 -16.59
N VAL A 178 3.63 -6.21 -15.30
CA VAL A 178 4.50 -5.74 -14.23
C VAL A 178 5.21 -6.95 -13.63
N GLU A 179 6.53 -6.92 -13.62
CA GLU A 179 7.39 -7.89 -12.97
C GLU A 179 7.79 -7.32 -11.62
N THR A 180 7.42 -8.05 -10.58
CA THR A 180 7.65 -7.72 -9.18
C THR A 180 7.34 -8.98 -8.35
N GLY A 181 7.65 -8.98 -7.05
CA GLY A 181 7.31 -10.09 -6.15
C GLY A 181 5.80 -10.28 -5.95
N LEU A 182 4.97 -9.34 -6.41
CA LEU A 182 3.52 -9.36 -6.31
C LEU A 182 2.86 -9.59 -7.68
N PRO A 183 1.66 -10.21 -7.74
CA PRO A 183 0.96 -10.47 -9.00
C PRO A 183 0.25 -9.19 -9.51
N ILE A 184 1.03 -8.17 -9.89
CA ILE A 184 0.54 -6.88 -10.38
C ILE A 184 0.51 -6.87 -11.91
N ASP A 185 -0.53 -6.25 -12.49
CA ASP A 185 -0.67 -6.02 -13.93
C ASP A 185 -1.43 -4.72 -14.23
N ASP A 186 -1.52 -4.35 -15.51
CA ASP A 186 -2.34 -3.24 -16.01
C ASP A 186 -2.21 -1.91 -15.22
N LEU A 187 -0.96 -1.53 -14.93
CA LEU A 187 -0.61 -0.29 -14.23
C LEU A 187 -0.91 0.94 -15.11
N ARG A 188 -1.70 1.86 -14.58
CA ARG A 188 -2.07 3.14 -15.19
C ARG A 188 -1.83 4.27 -14.22
N ILE A 189 -0.95 5.19 -14.59
CA ILE A 189 -0.58 6.36 -13.79
C ILE A 189 -0.77 7.62 -14.64
N GLN A 190 -1.46 8.61 -14.09
CA GLN A 190 -1.35 9.99 -14.58
C GLN A 190 -0.78 10.86 -13.45
N ALA A 191 0.48 11.26 -13.61
CA ALA A 191 1.20 12.11 -12.69
C ALA A 191 1.14 13.56 -13.16
N LYS A 192 0.51 14.41 -12.35
CA LYS A 192 0.51 15.86 -12.55
C LYS A 192 1.27 16.53 -11.41
N LEU A 193 2.31 17.28 -11.75
CA LEU A 193 3.10 18.07 -10.83
C LEU A 193 2.96 19.54 -11.21
N ASP A 194 2.49 20.34 -10.27
CA ASP A 194 2.33 21.79 -10.43
C ASP A 194 2.76 22.47 -9.15
N ASP A 195 3.86 23.23 -9.20
CA ASP A 195 4.30 24.07 -8.08
C ASP A 195 4.51 23.28 -6.77
N GLY A 196 5.29 22.19 -6.82
CA GLY A 196 5.56 21.36 -5.63
C GLY A 196 4.43 20.40 -5.25
N ARG A 197 3.29 20.43 -5.94
CA ARG A 197 2.11 19.60 -5.64
C ARG A 197 1.97 18.48 -6.67
N LEU A 198 2.22 17.26 -6.23
CA LEU A 198 2.09 16.05 -7.04
C LEU A 198 0.70 15.43 -6.85
N ALA A 199 0.06 15.06 -7.95
CA ALA A 199 -1.18 14.30 -7.96
C ALA A 199 -1.05 13.10 -8.91
N LEU A 200 -1.34 11.90 -8.40
CA LEU A 200 -1.44 10.67 -9.19
C LEU A 200 -2.92 10.31 -9.35
N LEU A 201 -3.50 10.68 -10.48
CA LEU A 201 -4.95 10.69 -10.72
C LEU A 201 -5.28 10.29 -12.18
N PRO A 202 -5.43 8.99 -12.49
CA PRO A 202 -5.46 7.85 -11.57
C PRO A 202 -4.08 7.27 -11.23
N LEU A 203 -4.04 6.47 -10.16
CA LEU A 203 -3.05 5.41 -9.91
C LEU A 203 -3.84 4.11 -9.81
N ASP A 204 -4.03 3.43 -10.93
CA ASP A 204 -4.82 2.20 -11.04
C ASP A 204 -3.90 1.03 -11.40
N PHE A 205 -4.16 -0.15 -10.86
CA PHE A 205 -3.49 -1.38 -11.27
C PHE A 205 -4.37 -2.60 -10.97
N GLY A 206 -4.17 -3.66 -11.74
CA GLY A 206 -4.69 -4.98 -11.41
C GLY A 206 -3.75 -5.69 -10.46
N VAL A 207 -4.32 -6.48 -9.54
CA VAL A 207 -3.53 -7.30 -8.61
C VAL A 207 -4.32 -8.53 -8.18
N GLY A 208 -3.70 -9.71 -8.31
CA GLY A 208 -4.32 -10.98 -7.92
C GLY A 208 -5.70 -11.21 -8.55
N GLY A 209 -5.88 -10.82 -9.82
CA GLY A 209 -7.16 -10.90 -10.55
C GLY A 209 -8.23 -9.86 -10.15
N GLY A 210 -7.94 -9.03 -9.15
CA GLY A 210 -8.76 -7.88 -8.75
C GLY A 210 -8.22 -6.56 -9.28
N THR A 211 -8.77 -5.45 -8.79
CA THR A 211 -8.35 -4.09 -9.17
C THR A 211 -8.18 -3.20 -7.94
N VAL A 212 -7.13 -2.39 -7.96
CA VAL A 212 -6.91 -1.30 -7.00
C VAL A 212 -6.98 0.02 -7.77
N LYS A 213 -7.83 0.93 -7.29
CA LYS A 213 -7.96 2.29 -7.82
C LYS A 213 -7.59 3.28 -6.75
N SER A 214 -6.53 4.03 -6.98
CA SER A 214 -5.97 4.95 -6.01
C SER A 214 -5.89 6.37 -6.57
N ARG A 215 -6.03 7.33 -5.66
CA ARG A 215 -5.84 8.75 -5.89
C ARG A 215 -4.87 9.25 -4.83
N LEU A 216 -3.64 9.58 -5.24
CA LEU A 216 -2.62 10.10 -4.34
C LEU A 216 -2.42 11.59 -4.59
N ARG A 217 -2.28 12.36 -3.52
CA ARG A 217 -1.80 13.75 -3.56
C ARG A 217 -0.69 13.92 -2.54
N LEU A 218 0.35 14.65 -2.93
CA LEU A 218 1.48 15.00 -2.10
C LEU A 218 1.77 16.48 -2.31
N ASP A 219 1.70 17.27 -1.23
CA ASP A 219 2.03 18.69 -1.23
C ASP A 219 3.42 18.89 -0.62
N GLY A 220 4.44 18.92 -1.47
CA GLY A 220 5.81 19.23 -1.09
C GLY A 220 6.09 20.73 -0.96
N SER A 221 5.11 21.60 -1.24
CA SER A 221 5.23 23.04 -1.02
C SER A 221 4.95 23.43 0.45
N ALA A 222 4.25 22.56 1.18
CA ALA A 222 4.05 22.65 2.63
C ALA A 222 5.23 22.04 3.41
N ARG A 223 5.42 22.51 4.65
CA ARG A 223 6.35 21.93 5.64
C ARG A 223 5.63 21.83 7.00
N PRO A 224 5.45 20.62 7.57
CA PRO A 224 5.81 19.32 7.00
C PRO A 224 5.03 19.02 5.70
N VAL A 225 5.53 18.08 4.90
CA VAL A 225 4.88 17.65 3.65
C VAL A 225 3.51 17.05 3.97
N GLU A 226 2.48 17.43 3.22
CA GLU A 226 1.13 16.87 3.39
C GLU A 226 0.84 15.79 2.34
N ALA A 227 0.31 14.65 2.77
CA ALA A 227 -0.09 13.55 1.90
C ALA A 227 -1.57 13.22 2.09
N ALA A 228 -2.25 12.88 1.00
CA ALA A 228 -3.61 12.36 1.03
C ALA A 228 -3.79 11.23 0.03
N MET A 229 -4.40 10.13 0.48
CA MET A 229 -4.63 8.94 -0.34
C MET A 229 -6.09 8.49 -0.21
N LYS A 230 -6.73 8.24 -1.35
CA LYS A 230 -8.02 7.53 -1.41
C LYS A 230 -7.88 6.29 -2.28
N THR A 231 -8.26 5.15 -1.74
CA THR A 231 -8.08 3.85 -2.39
C THR A 231 -9.38 3.07 -2.37
N GLU A 232 -9.69 2.42 -3.48
CA GLU A 232 -10.76 1.42 -3.61
C GLU A 232 -10.12 0.10 -4.05
N ILE A 233 -10.40 -0.97 -3.31
CA ILE A 233 -9.88 -2.32 -3.55
C ILE A 233 -11.06 -3.19 -3.93
N SER A 234 -11.00 -3.89 -5.06
CA SER A 234 -12.10 -4.71 -5.53
C SER A 234 -11.63 -6.09 -5.95
N ARG A 235 -12.19 -7.12 -5.31
CA ARG A 235 -12.04 -8.56 -5.65
C ARG A 235 -10.59 -9.02 -5.83
N VAL A 236 -9.69 -8.55 -4.97
CA VAL A 236 -8.29 -9.01 -4.99
C VAL A 236 -8.22 -10.41 -4.37
N ASN A 237 -7.70 -11.38 -5.11
CA ASN A 237 -7.58 -12.75 -4.63
C ASN A 237 -6.37 -12.87 -3.69
N LEU A 238 -6.62 -13.17 -2.42
CA LEU A 238 -5.58 -13.32 -1.40
C LEU A 238 -4.61 -14.46 -1.71
N LYS A 239 -5.08 -15.52 -2.37
CA LYS A 239 -4.25 -16.67 -2.76
C LYS A 239 -3.12 -16.25 -3.70
N GLU A 240 -3.46 -15.41 -4.68
CA GLU A 240 -2.52 -14.91 -5.67
C GLU A 240 -1.52 -13.94 -5.01
N LEU A 241 -1.98 -13.07 -4.11
CA LEU A 241 -1.10 -12.16 -3.37
C LEU A 241 -0.06 -12.89 -2.52
N LEU A 242 -0.43 -14.02 -1.92
CA LEU A 242 0.44 -14.80 -1.07
C LEU A 242 1.29 -15.81 -1.86
N HIS A 243 1.23 -15.81 -3.20
CA HIS A 243 1.96 -16.75 -4.05
C HIS A 243 3.48 -16.72 -3.76
N GLY A 244 4.09 -17.90 -3.67
CA GLY A 244 5.52 -18.03 -3.31
C GLY A 244 5.81 -18.07 -1.80
N SER A 245 4.83 -17.79 -0.96
CA SER A 245 4.92 -18.00 0.49
C SER A 245 4.32 -19.35 0.91
N GLY A 246 4.70 -19.90 2.07
CA GLY A 246 4.05 -21.09 2.65
C GLY A 246 2.53 -20.92 2.81
N PHE A 247 2.08 -19.66 2.91
CA PHE A 247 0.69 -19.23 3.03
C PHE A 247 -0.12 -19.36 1.72
N ALA A 248 0.54 -19.38 0.55
CA ALA A 248 -0.06 -19.29 -0.79
C ALA A 248 -1.09 -20.36 -1.11
N GLN A 249 -0.88 -21.58 -0.61
CA GLN A 249 -1.49 -22.75 -1.23
C GLN A 249 -2.96 -22.92 -0.81
N LYS A 250 -3.40 -22.27 0.27
CA LYS A 250 -4.60 -22.70 1.00
C LYS A 250 -5.50 -21.59 1.55
N SER A 251 -5.09 -20.32 1.47
CA SER A 251 -5.95 -19.16 1.82
C SER A 251 -6.71 -18.68 0.57
N VAL A 252 -8.02 -18.92 0.50
CA VAL A 252 -8.83 -18.67 -0.72
C VAL A 252 -9.95 -17.66 -0.45
N GLY A 253 -9.62 -16.37 -0.40
CA GLY A 253 -10.60 -15.29 -0.18
C GLY A 253 -10.44 -14.13 -1.14
N ASN A 254 -11.56 -13.49 -1.52
CA ASN A 254 -11.55 -12.25 -2.28
C ASN A 254 -11.65 -11.06 -1.32
N ILE A 255 -10.67 -10.18 -1.38
CA ILE A 255 -10.58 -8.97 -0.56
C ILE A 255 -11.17 -7.79 -1.35
N GLY A 256 -11.97 -6.99 -0.66
CA GLY A 256 -12.42 -5.69 -1.12
C GLY A 256 -12.36 -4.68 0.01
N GLY A 257 -12.42 -3.39 -0.31
CA GLY A 257 -12.34 -2.37 0.73
C GLY A 257 -12.06 -0.98 0.20
N ARG A 258 -11.84 -0.07 1.14
CA ARG A 258 -11.54 1.32 0.86
C ARG A 258 -10.61 1.90 1.92
N ALA A 259 -9.83 2.90 1.52
CA ALA A 259 -9.05 3.73 2.42
C ALA A 259 -9.26 5.22 2.10
N ASP A 260 -9.34 6.06 3.12
CA ASP A 260 -9.29 7.53 3.01
C ASP A 260 -8.37 8.04 4.11
N LEU A 261 -7.14 8.39 3.73
CA LEU A 261 -6.03 8.66 4.63
C LEU A 261 -5.42 10.02 4.34
N ARG A 262 -4.98 10.70 5.40
CA ARG A 262 -4.20 11.94 5.38
C ARG A 262 -3.06 11.82 6.37
N ALA A 263 -1.95 12.47 6.07
CA ALA A 263 -0.76 12.47 6.92
C ALA A 263 0.06 13.74 6.66
N ALA A 264 0.91 14.11 7.60
CA ALA A 264 1.87 15.18 7.44
C ALA A 264 3.24 14.82 8.03
N GLY A 265 4.30 14.84 7.23
CA GLY A 265 5.62 14.42 7.70
C GLY A 265 6.69 14.50 6.63
N ASP A 266 7.95 14.70 7.04
CA ASP A 266 9.08 14.79 6.12
C ASP A 266 9.78 13.43 5.89
N SER A 267 9.36 12.37 6.61
CA SER A 267 9.79 10.98 6.44
C SER A 267 8.60 10.02 6.40
N ILE A 268 8.82 8.75 6.03
CA ILE A 268 7.77 7.73 6.09
C ILE A 268 7.27 7.54 7.52
N ALA A 269 8.19 7.50 8.50
CA ALA A 269 7.83 7.43 9.91
C ALA A 269 6.98 8.63 10.36
N ASP A 270 7.34 9.87 9.97
CA ASP A 270 6.57 11.06 10.36
C ASP A 270 5.16 11.06 9.74
N LEU A 271 5.04 10.61 8.49
CA LEU A 271 3.73 10.45 7.84
C LEU A 271 2.87 9.41 8.56
N MET A 272 3.46 8.29 8.99
CA MET A 272 2.73 7.27 9.74
C MET A 272 2.37 7.74 11.16
N ALA A 273 3.27 8.47 11.82
CA ALA A 273 3.08 9.04 13.16
C ALA A 273 1.95 10.09 13.23
N THR A 274 1.61 10.73 12.11
CA THR A 274 0.53 11.73 12.01
C THR A 274 -0.67 11.24 11.22
N LEU A 275 -0.75 9.93 10.96
CA LEU A 275 -1.77 9.35 10.09
C LEU A 275 -3.18 9.56 10.68
N ASP A 276 -4.06 10.17 9.88
CA ASP A 276 -5.47 10.36 10.16
C ASP A 276 -6.31 9.71 9.05
N GLY A 277 -7.34 8.96 9.41
CA GLY A 277 -8.27 8.44 8.41
C GLY A 277 -8.85 7.08 8.73
N GLN A 278 -9.43 6.45 7.72
CA GLN A 278 -10.12 5.17 7.87
C GLN A 278 -9.65 4.17 6.83
N LEU A 279 -9.45 2.93 7.26
CA LEU A 279 -9.28 1.76 6.39
C LEU A 279 -10.37 0.74 6.72
N SER A 280 -11.19 0.40 5.74
CA SER A 280 -12.19 -0.66 5.89
C SER A 280 -11.90 -1.76 4.86
N LEU A 281 -11.70 -2.99 5.33
CA LEU A 281 -11.46 -4.17 4.51
C LEU A 281 -12.52 -5.22 4.81
N ILE A 282 -12.89 -5.95 3.77
CA ILE A 282 -13.79 -7.09 3.84
C ILE A 282 -13.22 -8.20 2.99
N MET A 283 -13.47 -9.44 3.40
CA MET A 283 -13.13 -10.63 2.65
C MET A 283 -14.32 -11.58 2.68
N SER A 284 -14.69 -12.11 1.52
CA SER A 284 -15.70 -13.15 1.42
C SER A 284 -15.06 -14.48 1.05
N GLY A 285 -15.44 -15.55 1.74
CA GLY A 285 -14.84 -16.86 1.53
C GLY A 285 -13.40 -16.94 2.02
N GLY A 286 -12.90 -18.16 2.15
CA GLY A 286 -11.58 -18.43 2.71
C GLY A 286 -11.57 -19.76 3.42
N GLN A 287 -10.39 -20.18 3.83
CA GLN A 287 -10.22 -21.21 4.83
C GLN A 287 -8.94 -20.91 5.61
N PHE A 288 -8.98 -21.14 6.92
CA PHE A 288 -7.77 -21.28 7.71
C PHE A 288 -7.31 -22.72 7.58
N ASP A 289 -6.14 -22.96 7.01
CA ASP A 289 -5.45 -24.23 7.27
C ASP A 289 -4.68 -24.13 8.60
N SER A 290 -3.79 -25.08 8.94
CA SER A 290 -2.98 -25.09 10.18
C SER A 290 -1.95 -23.93 10.32
N LEU A 291 -2.26 -22.77 9.73
CA LEU A 291 -1.56 -21.48 9.69
C LEU A 291 -0.99 -21.02 11.04
N LEU A 292 -1.68 -21.31 12.14
CA LEU A 292 -1.25 -20.87 13.46
C LEU A 292 0.06 -21.55 13.89
N VAL A 293 0.33 -22.75 13.40
CA VAL A 293 1.52 -23.54 13.75
C VAL A 293 2.81 -22.97 13.11
N GLU A 294 2.72 -22.32 11.94
CA GLU A 294 3.93 -21.87 11.21
C GLU A 294 4.41 -20.47 11.63
N LEU A 295 3.53 -19.61 12.17
CA LEU A 295 3.83 -18.19 12.42
C LEU A 295 4.64 -17.91 13.69
N GLY A 296 4.61 -18.78 14.71
CA GLY A 296 5.28 -18.50 15.98
C GLY A 296 6.52 -19.35 16.24
N GLY A 297 7.18 -19.85 15.20
CA GLY A 297 8.38 -20.69 15.32
C GLY A 297 8.09 -22.04 15.97
N LEU A 298 9.13 -22.84 16.22
CA LEU A 298 8.98 -24.19 16.79
C LEU A 298 8.23 -24.21 18.13
N ASP A 299 8.39 -23.17 18.94
CA ASP A 299 7.80 -23.09 20.27
C ASP A 299 6.29 -22.76 20.22
N ALA A 300 5.85 -21.85 19.33
CA ALA A 300 4.41 -21.65 19.14
C ALA A 300 3.77 -22.77 18.32
N ALA A 301 4.50 -23.37 17.38
CA ALA A 301 4.07 -24.55 16.65
C ALA A 301 3.70 -25.68 17.60
N GLN A 302 4.55 -25.94 18.59
CA GLN A 302 4.30 -26.89 19.67
C GLN A 302 3.15 -26.43 20.58
N ALA A 303 3.13 -25.18 21.01
CA ALA A 303 2.04 -24.66 21.86
C ALA A 303 0.66 -24.71 21.19
N ILE A 304 0.60 -24.52 19.87
CA ILE A 304 -0.63 -24.52 19.07
C ILE A 304 -0.99 -25.95 18.66
N GLY A 305 -0.01 -26.78 18.29
CA GLY A 305 -0.18 -28.20 17.98
C GLY A 305 -0.65 -29.03 19.17
N ASP A 306 -0.08 -28.80 20.36
CA ASP A 306 -0.50 -29.45 21.62
C ASP A 306 -1.91 -29.01 22.05
N LEU A 307 -2.39 -27.86 21.55
CA LEU A 307 -3.65 -27.23 21.94
C LEU A 307 -4.80 -27.49 20.95
N LEU A 308 -4.52 -27.67 19.66
CA LEU A 308 -5.53 -27.80 18.59
C LEU A 308 -5.59 -29.19 17.93
N GLY A 309 -4.59 -30.06 18.08
CA GLY A 309 -4.54 -31.36 17.38
C GLY A 309 -4.31 -31.23 15.87
N ASP A 310 -4.60 -32.30 15.10
CA ASP A 310 -4.60 -32.25 13.62
C ASP A 310 -5.70 -31.28 13.16
N VAL A 311 -5.31 -30.11 12.65
CA VAL A 311 -6.25 -29.04 12.29
C VAL A 311 -6.72 -29.24 10.86
N GLU A 312 -7.94 -29.75 10.68
CA GLU A 312 -8.64 -29.69 9.39
C GLU A 312 -8.88 -28.23 8.99
N ALA A 313 -8.85 -27.95 7.68
CA ALA A 313 -9.07 -26.60 7.19
C ALA A 313 -10.45 -26.07 7.62
N VAL A 314 -10.47 -24.89 8.27
CA VAL A 314 -11.67 -24.24 8.80
C VAL A 314 -12.17 -23.17 7.80
N PRO A 315 -13.30 -23.37 7.11
CA PRO A 315 -13.82 -22.40 6.16
C PRO A 315 -14.17 -21.06 6.80
N ILE A 316 -13.70 -19.96 6.20
CA ILE A 316 -14.05 -18.58 6.53
C ILE A 316 -15.24 -18.18 5.67
N ARG A 317 -16.34 -17.76 6.29
CA ARG A 317 -17.51 -17.22 5.59
C ARG A 317 -17.29 -15.75 5.25
N CYS A 318 -16.83 -14.98 6.23
CA CYS A 318 -16.57 -13.56 6.09
C CYS A 318 -15.42 -13.13 7.01
N ALA A 319 -14.60 -12.19 6.58
CA ALA A 319 -13.75 -11.42 7.48
C ALA A 319 -13.95 -9.94 7.22
N PHE A 320 -13.85 -9.13 8.26
CA PHE A 320 -13.97 -7.69 8.17
C PHE A 320 -13.06 -7.02 9.19
N THR A 321 -12.48 -5.90 8.79
CA THR A 321 -11.83 -4.98 9.71
C THR A 321 -12.13 -3.54 9.32
N ASP A 322 -12.38 -2.69 10.32
CA ASP A 322 -12.48 -1.24 10.20
C ASP A 322 -11.53 -0.60 11.20
N LEU A 323 -10.59 0.16 10.66
CA LEU A 323 -9.55 0.83 11.41
C LEU A 323 -9.75 2.34 11.31
N GLN A 324 -9.64 3.01 12.45
CA GLN A 324 -9.65 4.47 12.52
C GLN A 324 -8.31 4.93 13.07
N ALA A 325 -7.56 5.67 12.26
CA ALA A 325 -6.34 6.35 12.67
C ALA A 325 -6.65 7.78 13.11
N ARG A 326 -6.01 8.22 14.20
CA ARG A 326 -5.96 9.61 14.66
C ARG A 326 -4.58 9.93 15.17
N ASP A 327 -3.86 10.84 14.52
CA ASP A 327 -2.51 11.25 14.90
C ASP A 327 -1.59 10.04 15.15
N GLY A 328 -1.56 9.11 14.18
CA GLY A 328 -0.74 7.89 14.24
C GLY A 328 -1.26 6.79 15.19
N GLN A 329 -2.29 7.07 16.01
CA GLN A 329 -2.94 6.07 16.85
C GLN A 329 -4.08 5.40 16.10
N VAL A 330 -3.95 4.11 15.82
CA VAL A 330 -4.95 3.32 15.09
C VAL A 330 -5.73 2.46 16.06
N ASN A 331 -7.05 2.63 16.07
CA ASN A 331 -7.97 1.79 16.83
C ASN A 331 -8.74 0.87 15.89
N PHE A 332 -9.02 -0.35 16.35
CA PHE A 332 -9.90 -1.29 15.66
C PHE A 332 -11.35 -1.00 16.06
N GLU A 333 -12.07 -0.23 15.24
CA GLU A 333 -13.51 0.03 15.47
C GLU A 333 -14.33 -1.26 15.34
N SER A 334 -13.90 -2.15 14.45
CA SER A 334 -14.38 -3.52 14.43
C SER A 334 -13.37 -4.44 13.77
N PHE A 335 -13.17 -5.62 14.36
CA PHE A 335 -12.47 -6.73 13.73
C PHE A 335 -13.28 -8.00 13.94
N THR A 336 -13.57 -8.71 12.85
CA THR A 336 -14.36 -9.93 12.92
C THR A 336 -13.93 -10.91 11.86
N ILE A 337 -13.77 -12.18 12.25
CA ILE A 337 -13.61 -13.29 11.32
C ILE A 337 -14.65 -14.34 11.67
N ASP A 338 -15.52 -14.63 10.73
CA ASP A 338 -16.63 -15.55 10.90
C ASP A 338 -16.39 -16.82 10.12
N THR A 339 -16.23 -17.93 10.84
CA THR A 339 -16.08 -19.26 10.25
C THR A 339 -17.39 -20.04 10.32
N VAL A 340 -17.38 -21.29 9.89
CA VAL A 340 -18.53 -22.19 10.10
C VAL A 340 -18.84 -22.37 11.59
N ASP A 341 -17.84 -22.58 12.44
CA ASP A 341 -18.04 -23.01 13.84
C ASP A 341 -17.76 -21.92 14.89
N THR A 342 -16.98 -20.89 14.55
CA THR A 342 -16.50 -19.88 15.51
C THR A 342 -16.57 -18.48 14.92
N LEU A 343 -17.03 -17.53 15.73
CA LEU A 343 -16.91 -16.11 15.47
C LEU A 343 -15.69 -15.58 16.23
N PHE A 344 -14.67 -15.10 15.54
CA PHE A 344 -13.54 -14.41 16.14
C PHE A 344 -13.80 -12.92 16.15
N SER A 345 -13.71 -12.29 17.32
CA SER A 345 -13.73 -10.83 17.47
C SER A 345 -12.35 -10.36 17.90
N GLY A 346 -11.93 -9.18 17.44
CA GLY A 346 -10.65 -8.60 17.84
C GLY A 346 -10.81 -7.18 18.34
N ASP A 347 -9.91 -6.78 19.22
CA ASP A 347 -9.82 -5.43 19.79
C ASP A 347 -8.36 -5.08 20.06
N GLY A 348 -8.02 -3.80 19.97
CA GLY A 348 -6.67 -3.34 20.25
C GLY A 348 -6.34 -1.98 19.67
N ASP A 349 -5.07 -1.64 19.81
CA ASP A 349 -4.48 -0.37 19.41
C ASP A 349 -3.13 -0.60 18.72
N ILE A 350 -2.82 0.29 17.77
CA ILE A 350 -1.52 0.37 17.10
C ILE A 350 -1.04 1.82 17.24
N ASP A 351 0.19 1.97 17.72
CA ASP A 351 0.91 3.23 17.75
C ASP A 351 1.92 3.23 16.60
N LEU A 352 1.67 4.06 15.58
CA LEU A 352 2.52 4.14 14.40
C LEU A 352 3.80 4.97 14.60
N ASP A 353 3.86 5.83 15.63
CA ASP A 353 5.08 6.58 15.98
C ASP A 353 6.06 5.70 16.77
N GLU A 354 5.54 4.98 17.76
CA GLU A 354 6.33 4.03 18.53
C GLU A 354 6.56 2.69 17.82
N GLU A 355 5.85 2.44 16.71
CA GLU A 355 5.79 1.18 15.96
C GLU A 355 5.42 0.00 16.85
N ARG A 356 4.33 0.15 17.60
CA ARG A 356 3.84 -0.84 18.56
C ARG A 356 2.44 -1.27 18.24
N ILE A 357 2.15 -2.51 18.57
CA ILE A 357 0.80 -3.07 18.51
C ILE A 357 0.49 -3.75 19.83
N LYS A 358 -0.76 -3.63 20.25
CA LYS A 358 -1.38 -4.46 21.26
C LYS A 358 -2.75 -4.85 20.76
N PHE A 359 -2.93 -6.13 20.47
CA PHE A 359 -4.14 -6.65 19.87
C PHE A 359 -4.51 -7.98 20.49
N VAL A 360 -5.81 -8.20 20.69
CA VAL A 360 -6.36 -9.46 21.19
C VAL A 360 -7.39 -9.99 20.21
N VAL A 361 -7.35 -11.29 19.96
CA VAL A 361 -8.37 -12.02 19.19
C VAL A 361 -9.05 -13.01 20.12
N ALA A 362 -10.34 -12.81 20.35
CA ALA A 362 -11.16 -13.67 21.20
C ALA A 362 -12.06 -14.57 20.34
N PRO A 363 -12.00 -15.91 20.51
CA PRO A 363 -12.91 -16.84 19.85
C PRO A 363 -14.26 -16.94 20.59
N HIS A 364 -15.36 -16.90 19.85
CA HIS A 364 -16.73 -17.15 20.32
C HIS A 364 -17.32 -18.35 19.56
N PRO A 365 -17.21 -19.57 20.11
CA PRO A 365 -17.78 -20.77 19.47
C PRO A 365 -19.30 -20.67 19.36
N LYS A 366 -19.85 -21.06 18.20
CA LYS A 366 -21.30 -21.02 17.95
C LYS A 366 -22.07 -22.17 18.58
N ASP A 367 -21.39 -23.31 18.74
CA ASP A 367 -21.92 -24.50 19.39
C ASP A 367 -21.13 -24.88 20.64
N PHE A 368 -21.84 -25.36 21.66
CA PHE A 368 -21.22 -25.79 22.92
C PHE A 368 -20.56 -27.16 22.75
N SER A 369 -19.27 -27.19 22.42
CA SER A 369 -18.43 -28.39 22.46
C SER A 369 -17.51 -28.37 23.68
N LEU A 370 -17.26 -29.55 24.26
CA LEU A 370 -16.32 -29.75 25.38
C LEU A 370 -14.86 -29.45 25.01
N PHE A 371 -14.56 -29.35 23.71
CA PHE A 371 -13.22 -29.13 23.15
C PHE A 371 -13.12 -27.85 22.30
N SER A 372 -14.10 -26.95 22.36
CA SER A 372 -14.02 -25.67 21.63
C SER A 372 -12.91 -24.80 22.19
N PHE A 373 -11.96 -24.37 21.35
CA PHE A 373 -10.94 -23.39 21.68
C PHE A 373 -11.60 -22.07 22.11
N ARG A 374 -11.35 -21.64 23.36
CA ARG A 374 -11.97 -20.45 23.99
C ARG A 374 -10.95 -19.43 24.47
N THR A 375 -9.67 -19.68 24.24
CA THR A 375 -8.61 -18.87 24.81
C THR A 375 -8.32 -17.69 23.89
N PRO A 376 -8.40 -16.45 24.38
CA PRO A 376 -7.96 -15.29 23.61
C PRO A 376 -6.49 -15.43 23.22
N LEU A 377 -6.17 -15.03 21.99
CA LEU A 377 -4.80 -14.90 21.51
C LEU A 377 -4.39 -13.43 21.57
N HIS A 378 -3.28 -13.15 22.24
CA HIS A 378 -2.71 -11.82 22.31
C HIS A 378 -1.53 -11.70 21.35
N MET A 379 -1.45 -10.55 20.69
CA MET A 379 -0.33 -10.09 19.90
C MET A 379 0.12 -8.75 20.47
N ALA A 380 1.37 -8.66 20.91
CA ALA A 380 1.91 -7.41 21.41
C ALA A 380 3.40 -7.31 21.13
N GLY A 381 3.89 -6.08 20.95
CA GLY A 381 5.32 -5.86 20.74
C GLY A 381 5.60 -4.64 19.87
N ARG A 382 6.83 -4.56 19.37
CA ARG A 382 7.21 -3.63 18.31
C ARG A 382 7.01 -4.31 16.96
N PHE A 383 6.86 -3.56 15.87
CA PHE A 383 6.75 -4.16 14.53
C PHE A 383 7.95 -5.02 14.15
N SER A 384 9.14 -4.69 14.66
CA SER A 384 10.38 -5.45 14.49
C SER A 384 10.48 -6.71 15.37
N ASP A 385 9.66 -6.83 16.41
CA ASP A 385 9.71 -7.92 17.39
C ASP A 385 8.31 -8.11 18.02
N LEU A 386 7.48 -8.89 17.31
CA LEU A 386 6.11 -9.21 17.70
C LEU A 386 6.06 -10.51 18.50
N ALA A 387 5.44 -10.48 19.66
CA ALA A 387 5.20 -11.66 20.48
C ALA A 387 3.73 -12.09 20.41
N PHE A 388 3.51 -13.40 20.34
CA PHE A 388 2.20 -14.04 20.39
C PHE A 388 2.11 -14.90 21.65
N TYR A 389 1.04 -14.76 22.42
CA TYR A 389 0.83 -15.56 23.63
C TYR A 389 -0.66 -15.76 23.92
N GLY A 390 -0.99 -16.92 24.46
CA GLY A 390 -2.32 -17.22 24.99
C GLY A 390 -2.42 -16.86 26.48
N GLU A 391 -3.64 -16.67 26.98
CA GLU A 391 -3.93 -16.31 28.38
C GLU A 391 -3.45 -17.35 29.43
N TYR A 392 -2.97 -18.54 29.02
CA TYR A 392 -2.39 -19.55 29.91
C TYR A 392 -1.11 -19.08 30.66
N ALA A 393 -0.54 -17.92 30.30
CA ALA A 393 0.65 -17.38 30.93
C ALA A 393 0.40 -16.69 32.29
N GLU A 394 -0.83 -16.26 32.63
CA GLU A 394 -1.04 -15.55 33.89
C GLU A 394 -2.51 -15.56 34.39
N LEU A 395 -3.04 -16.74 34.72
CA LEU A 395 -4.20 -16.83 35.62
C LEU A 395 -3.75 -16.66 37.08
N ALA A 396 -3.44 -15.42 37.45
CA ALA A 396 -3.53 -14.93 38.82
C ALA A 396 -4.12 -13.51 38.85
N GLY A 397 -5.35 -13.39 38.35
CA GLY A 397 -6.27 -12.33 38.73
C GLY A 397 -6.33 -11.13 37.79
N GLN A 398 -7.27 -11.17 36.86
CA GLN A 398 -8.39 -10.23 36.77
C GLN A 398 -9.28 -10.64 35.59
N ALA A 399 -10.47 -11.14 35.90
CA ALA A 399 -11.51 -11.38 34.90
C ALA A 399 -12.06 -10.04 34.41
N ALA A 400 -11.48 -9.49 33.34
CA ALA A 400 -12.06 -8.40 32.58
C ALA A 400 -12.82 -9.02 31.39
N ALA A 401 -14.06 -9.43 31.63
CA ALA A 401 -14.99 -9.74 30.54
C ALA A 401 -15.33 -8.43 29.81
N ALA A 402 -14.54 -8.07 28.79
CA ALA A 402 -14.84 -6.97 27.89
C ALA A 402 -15.84 -7.46 26.83
N GLY A 403 -17.12 -7.44 27.17
CA GLY A 403 -18.19 -7.54 26.18
C GLY A 403 -18.30 -6.23 25.40
N ALA A 404 -17.61 -6.13 24.26
CA ALA A 404 -17.76 -5.04 23.31
C ALA A 404 -18.50 -5.52 22.06
N LEU A 405 -19.82 -5.75 22.18
CA LEU A 405 -20.71 -5.72 21.01
C LEU A 405 -21.21 -4.28 20.83
N GLY A 406 -20.35 -3.45 20.25
CA GLY A 406 -20.62 -2.04 19.95
C GLY A 406 -20.70 -1.78 18.45
N LEU A 407 -21.93 -1.61 17.94
CA LEU A 407 -22.31 -0.90 16.70
C LEU A 407 -21.59 -1.28 15.37
N VAL A 408 -21.96 -2.43 14.80
CA VAL A 408 -21.48 -2.96 13.51
C VAL A 408 -22.59 -2.97 12.44
N ALA A 409 -23.17 -1.80 12.12
CA ALA A 409 -24.21 -1.76 11.07
C ALA A 409 -23.95 -0.77 9.93
N THR A 410 -23.15 0.28 10.16
CA THR A 410 -23.02 1.41 9.21
C THR A 410 -21.81 1.35 8.27
N PRO A 411 -20.56 1.09 8.71
CA PRO A 411 -19.42 1.10 7.79
C PRO A 411 -19.36 -0.13 6.87
N PHE A 412 -19.85 -1.28 7.34
CA PHE A 412 -19.84 -2.56 6.64
C PHE A 412 -20.63 -2.56 5.34
N ALA A 413 -21.85 -2.02 5.36
CA ALA A 413 -22.73 -2.03 4.19
C ALA A 413 -22.15 -1.24 3.01
N ALA A 414 -21.30 -0.25 3.28
CA ALA A 414 -20.68 0.60 2.27
C ALA A 414 -19.60 -0.10 1.44
N ILE A 415 -19.04 -1.23 1.92
CA ILE A 415 -17.92 -1.91 1.25
C ILE A 415 -18.27 -3.28 0.63
N ILE A 416 -19.47 -3.82 0.91
CA ILE A 416 -19.97 -5.07 0.29
C ILE A 416 -19.90 -5.04 -1.25
N PRO A 417 -20.28 -3.96 -1.95
CA PRO A 417 -20.24 -3.92 -3.41
C PRO A 417 -18.84 -4.08 -4.01
N PHE A 418 -17.77 -3.86 -3.21
CA PHE A 418 -16.40 -4.04 -3.68
C PHE A 418 -15.99 -5.52 -3.79
N ILE A 419 -16.76 -6.44 -3.22
CA ILE A 419 -16.55 -7.89 -3.40
C ILE A 419 -17.66 -8.51 -4.26
N ASP A 420 -18.89 -8.01 -4.17
CA ASP A 420 -20.07 -8.57 -4.83
C ASP A 420 -20.52 -7.72 -6.02
N SER A 421 -20.51 -8.31 -7.22
CA SER A 421 -20.88 -7.65 -8.49
C SER A 421 -22.37 -7.73 -8.84
N GLY A 422 -23.26 -8.13 -7.91
CA GLY A 422 -24.70 -7.91 -8.09
C GLY A 422 -25.61 -9.13 -7.95
N ASP A 423 -25.23 -10.19 -7.23
CA ASP A 423 -26.20 -11.20 -6.78
C ASP A 423 -26.57 -10.94 -5.32
N GLY A 424 -27.32 -9.86 -5.12
CA GLY A 424 -27.69 -9.26 -3.83
C GLY A 424 -28.53 -10.12 -2.87
N GLU A 425 -28.60 -11.44 -3.07
CA GLU A 425 -29.39 -12.36 -2.24
C GLU A 425 -28.56 -13.38 -1.46
N ASN A 426 -27.26 -13.60 -1.74
CA ASN A 426 -26.47 -14.67 -1.07
C ASN A 426 -24.99 -14.33 -0.79
N SER A 427 -24.63 -13.07 -0.49
CA SER A 427 -23.25 -12.82 -0.02
C SER A 427 -23.08 -13.32 1.42
N ALA A 428 -22.11 -14.21 1.64
CA ALA A 428 -21.84 -14.83 2.94
C ALA A 428 -21.62 -13.80 4.09
N CYS A 429 -21.19 -12.58 3.75
CA CYS A 429 -21.04 -11.47 4.67
C CYS A 429 -22.35 -10.75 5.05
N LYS A 430 -23.44 -10.90 4.30
CA LYS A 430 -24.75 -10.30 4.60
C LYS A 430 -25.41 -10.97 5.81
N GLY A 431 -25.22 -12.30 5.95
CA GLY A 431 -25.68 -13.07 7.11
C GLY A 431 -25.07 -12.58 8.43
N LEU A 432 -23.77 -12.29 8.44
CA LEU A 432 -23.08 -11.68 9.58
C LEU A 432 -23.72 -10.35 10.01
N LEU A 433 -24.09 -9.53 9.02
CA LEU A 433 -24.71 -8.23 9.26
C LEU A 433 -26.10 -8.35 9.88
N ASP A 434 -26.85 -9.37 9.49
CA ASP A 434 -28.19 -9.64 10.01
C ASP A 434 -28.12 -10.33 11.39
N ASP A 435 -27.17 -11.23 11.61
CA ASP A 435 -26.89 -11.87 12.91
C ASP A 435 -26.45 -10.82 13.95
N ALA A 436 -25.51 -9.94 13.60
CA ALA A 436 -25.06 -8.85 14.47
C ALA A 436 -26.21 -7.88 14.83
N LYS A 437 -27.10 -7.57 13.87
CA LYS A 437 -28.32 -6.76 14.13
C LYS A 437 -29.31 -7.47 15.06
N ASN A 438 -29.44 -8.79 14.93
CA ASN A 438 -30.35 -9.57 15.75
C ASN A 438 -29.83 -9.73 17.18
N GLU A 439 -28.52 -9.93 17.37
CA GLU A 439 -27.90 -9.94 18.70
C GLU A 439 -27.96 -8.57 19.39
N LEU A 440 -27.78 -7.47 18.65
CA LEU A 440 -28.00 -6.10 19.16
C LEU A 440 -29.43 -5.92 19.70
N ARG A 441 -30.44 -6.40 18.96
CA ARG A 441 -31.84 -6.36 19.42
C ARG A 441 -32.06 -7.21 20.66
N ALA A 442 -31.40 -8.38 20.76
CA ALA A 442 -31.48 -9.25 21.92
C ALA A 442 -30.85 -8.60 23.16
N ALA A 443 -29.64 -8.05 23.05
CA ALA A 443 -28.92 -7.37 24.13
C ALA A 443 -29.64 -6.08 24.60
N GLU A 444 -30.23 -5.30 23.68
CA GLU A 444 -31.08 -4.17 24.05
C GLU A 444 -32.35 -4.59 24.80
N SER A 445 -32.93 -5.74 24.44
CA SER A 445 -34.11 -6.28 25.12
C SER A 445 -33.78 -6.77 26.54
N GLU A 446 -32.61 -7.36 26.76
CA GLU A 446 -32.13 -7.79 28.07
C GLU A 446 -31.78 -6.60 28.98
N ARG A 447 -31.10 -5.58 28.44
CA ARG A 447 -30.83 -4.33 29.18
C ARG A 447 -32.11 -3.62 29.62
N ARG A 448 -33.18 -3.68 28.82
CA ARG A 448 -34.48 -3.13 29.20
C ARG A 448 -35.14 -3.98 30.30
N ARG A 449 -35.05 -5.31 30.22
CA ARG A 449 -35.63 -6.24 31.20
C ARG A 449 -34.97 -6.13 32.57
N ASN A 450 -33.64 -6.01 32.63
CA ASN A 450 -32.89 -5.82 33.88
C ASN A 450 -33.10 -4.43 34.52
N LYS A 451 -33.66 -3.46 33.79
CA LYS A 451 -34.01 -2.13 34.33
C LYS A 451 -35.39 -2.09 34.99
N GLU A 452 -36.23 -3.10 34.76
CA GLU A 452 -37.60 -3.20 35.29
C GLU A 452 -37.71 -4.10 36.55
N GLU A 453 -36.66 -4.81 36.96
CA GLU A 453 -36.66 -5.59 38.21
C GLU A 453 -36.36 -4.70 39.43
N PRO A 454 -37.29 -4.55 40.40
CA PRO A 454 -37.01 -3.79 41.61
C PRO A 454 -36.04 -4.56 42.52
N PRO A 455 -35.14 -3.88 43.27
CA PRO A 455 -34.20 -4.56 44.14
C PRO A 455 -34.92 -5.32 45.26
N PRO A 456 -34.37 -6.46 45.75
CA PRO A 456 -35.00 -7.24 46.80
C PRO A 456 -35.08 -6.44 48.11
N ALA A 457 -36.25 -6.48 48.76
CA ALA A 457 -36.50 -5.80 50.02
C ALA A 457 -35.68 -6.42 51.16
N VAL A 458 -34.78 -5.62 51.75
CA VAL A 458 -34.00 -6.00 52.94
C VAL A 458 -34.88 -5.81 54.18
N SER A 459 -35.25 -6.90 54.86
CA SER A 459 -35.94 -6.83 56.16
C SER A 459 -34.93 -6.60 57.29
N PHE A 460 -35.03 -5.48 57.98
CA PHE A 460 -34.26 -5.23 59.21
C PHE A 460 -34.97 -5.88 60.41
N ILE A 461 -34.33 -6.88 61.03
CA ILE A 461 -34.70 -7.36 62.36
C ILE A 461 -34.10 -6.40 63.40
N ARG A 462 -34.96 -5.68 64.13
CA ARG A 462 -34.58 -4.87 65.30
C ARG A 462 -34.23 -5.81 66.46
N GLY A 463 -32.96 -5.82 66.88
CA GLY A 463 -32.55 -6.35 68.18
C GLY A 463 -32.94 -5.38 69.29
N ASP A 464 -33.76 -5.87 70.21
CA ASP A 464 -34.22 -5.17 71.42
C ASP A 464 -33.12 -5.21 72.49
N ALA A 465 -32.83 -4.08 73.12
CA ALA A 465 -31.86 -3.95 74.19
C ALA A 465 -32.56 -3.42 75.45
N SER A 466 -32.84 -4.31 76.41
CA SER A 466 -33.12 -3.94 77.79
C SER A 466 -32.74 -5.04 78.78
N ARG A 467 -31.53 -4.97 79.33
CA ARG A 467 -31.17 -4.85 80.77
C ARG A 467 -29.75 -5.34 81.05
#